data_AF-W1NMT5-F1
#
_entry.id   AF-W1NMT5-F1
#
_cell.length_a   1.000
_cell.length_b   1.000
_cell.length_c   1.000
_cell.angle_alpha   90.00
_cell.angle_beta   90.00
_cell.angle_gamma   90.00
#
_symmetry.space_group_name_H-M   'P 1'
#
loop_
_entity.id
_entity.type
_entity.pdbx_description
1 polymer ?
#
loop_
_entity_poly.entity_id
_entity_poly.type
_entity_poly.pdbx_seq_one_letter_code
_entity_poly.pdbx_strand_id
1 'polypeptide(L)' 'MGMSNTGCIPSQRWQNDTGGCMEEPNDVARRFKVVMTNVMQDLSSELGEMTYSCFDGIHLPPVGKHR' A
#
# COMPACT_ATOMS: atom_id res chain seq x y z
N MET A 1 1.69 2.36 9.06
CA MET A 1 1.09 3.03 7.88
C MET A 1 1.55 2.35 6.60
N GLY A 2 0.65 2.03 5.66
CA GLY A 2 1.01 1.46 4.36
C GLY A 2 -0.04 1.81 3.30
N MET A 3 0.37 1.87 2.04
CA MET A 3 -0.52 2.13 0.91
C MET A 3 -0.95 0.83 0.25
N SER A 4 -2.22 0.71 -0.11
CA SER A 4 -2.72 -0.37 -0.95
C SER A 4 -2.43 -0.10 -2.43
N ASN A 5 -2.65 -1.11 -3.28
CA ASN A 5 -2.55 -1.00 -4.74
C ASN A 5 -3.53 0.06 -5.27
N THR A 6 -3.05 1.30 -5.32
CA THR A 6 -3.86 2.50 -5.59
C THR A 6 -4.42 2.46 -7.01
N GLY A 7 -3.68 1.88 -7.94
CA GLY A 7 -4.11 1.71 -9.32
C GLY A 7 -5.28 0.75 -9.49
N CYS A 8 -5.60 -0.05 -8.47
CA CYS A 8 -6.77 -0.91 -8.46
C CYS A 8 -8.03 -0.25 -7.89
N ILE A 9 -7.96 1.00 -7.41
CA ILE A 9 -9.13 1.75 -6.95
C ILE A 9 -10.04 2.07 -8.16
N PRO A 10 -11.39 2.02 -8.02
CA PRO A 10 -12.30 2.24 -9.15
C PRO A 10 -12.03 3.53 -9.95
N SER A 11 -11.70 4.64 -9.28
CA SER A 11 -11.37 5.91 -9.93
C SER A 11 -10.08 5.87 -10.76
N GLN A 12 -9.15 4.97 -10.44
CA GLN A 12 -7.92 4.75 -11.22
C GLN A 12 -8.18 3.77 -12.36
N ARG A 13 -8.89 2.68 -12.09
CA ARG A 13 -9.25 1.68 -13.10
C ARG A 13 -10.11 2.25 -14.23
N TRP A 14 -10.95 3.24 -13.93
CA TRP A 14 -11.76 3.95 -14.93
C TRP A 14 -10.91 4.67 -16.00
N GLN A 15 -9.66 5.00 -15.68
CA GLN A 15 -8.73 5.64 -16.61
C GLN A 15 -7.95 4.63 -17.47
N ASN A 16 -8.08 3.33 -17.17
CA ASN A 16 -7.45 2.26 -17.94
C ASN A 16 -8.45 1.72 -18.97
N ASP A 17 -8.10 1.77 -20.25
CA ASP A 17 -8.96 1.33 -21.36
C ASP A 17 -9.41 -0.15 -21.25
N THR A 18 -8.65 -0.99 -20.56
CA THR A 18 -9.00 -2.42 -20.35
C THR A 18 -9.79 -2.65 -19.07
N GLY A 19 -10.02 -1.61 -18.25
CA GLY A 19 -10.58 -1.71 -16.90
C GLY A 19 -9.65 -2.41 -15.89
N GLY A 20 -8.39 -2.65 -16.26
CA GLY A 20 -7.35 -3.22 -15.41
C GLY A 20 -6.86 -2.22 -14.36
N CYS A 21 -5.98 -2.68 -13.46
CA CYS A 21 -5.31 -1.77 -12.54
C CYS A 21 -4.28 -0.91 -13.30
N MET A 22 -4.10 0.33 -12.86
CA MET A 22 -2.99 1.18 -13.29
C MET A 22 -1.71 0.76 -12.55
N GLU A 23 -0.68 0.31 -13.25
CA GLU A 23 0.51 -0.22 -12.56
C GLU A 23 1.39 0.86 -11.93
N GLU A 24 1.51 2.04 -12.55
CA GLU A 24 2.35 3.12 -12.00
C GLU A 24 1.96 3.54 -10.56
N PRO A 25 0.68 3.80 -10.22
CA PRO A 25 0.30 4.04 -8.83
C PRO A 25 0.56 2.85 -7.89
N ASN A 26 0.51 1.62 -8.40
CA ASN A 26 0.85 0.43 -7.61
C ASN A 26 2.35 0.38 -7.30
N ASP A 27 3.20 0.74 -8.26
CA ASP A 27 4.66 0.84 -8.08
C ASP A 27 4.99 1.85 -6.98
N VAL A 28 4.32 3.01 -6.98
CA VAL A 28 4.47 4.03 -5.94
C VAL A 28 4.08 3.48 -4.57
N ALA A 29 2.93 2.79 -4.47
CA ALA A 29 2.48 2.18 -3.22
C ALA A 29 3.49 1.15 -2.67
N ARG A 30 4.11 0.33 -3.53
CA ARG A 30 5.15 -0.63 -3.13
C ARG A 30 6.42 0.06 -2.63
N ARG A 31 6.88 1.12 -3.31
CA ARG A 31 8.05 1.89 -2.87
C ARG A 31 7.78 2.62 -1.55
N PHE A 32 6.60 3.21 -1.41
CA PHE A 32 6.17 3.87 -0.18
C PHE A 32 6.19 2.92 1.01
N LYS A 33 5.68 1.68 0.85
CA LYS A 33 5.74 0.65 1.89
C LYS A 33 7.18 0.41 2.36
N VAL A 34 8.11 0.22 1.44
CA VAL A 34 9.53 -0.03 1.78
C VAL A 34 10.13 1.14 2.55
N VAL A 35 10.00 2.36 2.02
CA VAL A 35 10.56 3.56 2.66
C VAL A 35 9.93 3.79 4.03
N MET A 36 8.61 3.68 4.15
CA MET A 36 7.91 3.87 5.42
C MET A 36 8.31 2.82 6.46
N THR A 37 8.46 1.55 6.07
CA THR A 37 8.95 0.52 6.99
C THR A 37 10.35 0.86 7.51
N ASN A 38 11.27 1.30 6.66
CA ASN A 38 12.61 1.70 7.09
C ASN A 38 12.57 2.89 8.05
N VAL A 39 11.80 3.94 7.73
CA VAL A 39 11.64 5.12 8.60
C VAL A 39 11.09 4.74 9.97
N MET A 40 10.09 3.86 10.03
CA MET A 40 9.53 3.42 11.31
C MET A 40 10.50 2.55 12.10
N GLN A 41 11.34 1.75 11.44
CA GLN A 41 12.43 1.01 12.08
C GLN A 41 13.48 1.94 12.67
N ASP A 42 13.93 2.94 11.91
CA ASP A 42 14.91 3.92 12.34
C ASP A 42 14.38 4.70 13.55
N LEU A 43 13.15 5.22 13.49
CA LEU A 43 12.52 5.93 14.60
C LEU A 43 12.37 5.07 15.86
N SER A 44 12.00 3.80 15.70
CA SER A 44 11.89 2.86 16.83
C SER A 44 13.26 2.55 17.46
N SER A 45 14.35 2.61 16.68
CA SER A 45 15.71 2.46 17.21
C SER A 45 16.19 3.66 18.02
N GLU A 46 15.72 4.87 17.68
CA GLU A 46 16.05 6.11 18.40
C GLU A 46 15.16 6.30 19.65
N LEU A 47 13.94 5.77 19.63
CA LEU A 47 12.94 5.91 20.69
C LEU A 47 12.67 4.54 21.31
N GLY A 48 13.47 4.16 22.31
CA GLY A 48 13.59 2.80 22.87
C GLY A 48 12.33 2.10 23.40
N GLU A 49 11.16 2.74 23.38
CA GLU A 49 9.86 2.16 23.76
C GLU A 49 8.76 2.37 22.70
N MET A 50 9.12 2.94 21.54
CA MET A 50 8.17 3.18 20.47
C MET A 50 7.79 1.86 19.81
N THR A 51 6.49 1.54 19.88
CA THR A 51 5.89 0.45 19.13
C THR A 51 5.10 1.00 17.95
N TYR A 52 5.04 0.23 16.86
CA TYR A 52 4.28 0.63 15.67
C TYR A 52 3.71 -0.58 14.94
N SER A 53 2.70 -0.31 14.11
CA SER A 53 2.15 -1.29 13.18
C SER A 53 2.18 -0.76 11.75
N CYS A 54 2.61 -1.63 10.83
CA CYS A 54 2.55 -1.38 9.41
C CYS A 54 1.48 -2.25 8.78
N PHE A 55 0.53 -1.60 8.11
CA PHE A 55 -0.50 -2.28 7.32
C PHE A 55 0.08 -2.71 5.98
N ASP A 56 -0.10 -3.97 5.60
CA ASP A 56 0.28 -4.47 4.27
C ASP A 56 -0.92 -4.43 3.31
N GLY A 57 -1.13 -3.27 2.69
CA GLY A 57 -2.20 -3.06 1.72
C GLY A 57 -1.95 -3.69 0.34
N ILE A 58 -0.74 -4.20 0.07
CA ILE A 58 -0.35 -4.70 -1.26
C ILE A 58 -0.88 -6.13 -1.48
N HIS A 59 -0.96 -6.93 -0.42
CA HIS A 59 -1.41 -8.32 -0.46
C HIS A 59 -2.84 -8.52 0.02
N LEU A 60 -3.67 -7.46 -0.03
CA LEU A 60 -5.06 -7.59 0.36
C LEU A 60 -5.80 -8.55 -0.57
N PRO A 61 -6.62 -9.45 -0.03
CA PRO A 61 -7.54 -10.21 -0.86
C PRO A 61 -8.50 -9.24 -1.57
N PRO A 62 -8.97 -9.57 -2.78
CA PRO A 62 -9.95 -8.76 -3.49
C PRO A 62 -11.21 -8.58 -2.63
N VAL A 63 -11.56 -7.32 -2.36
CA VAL A 63 -12.80 -6.97 -1.65
C VAL A 63 -13.96 -7.20 -2.61
N GLY A 64 -14.66 -8.33 -2.48
CA GLY A 64 -15.81 -8.63 -3.36
C GLY A 64 -16.25 -10.09 -3.52
N LYS A 65 -16.03 -10.97 -2.55
CA LYS A 65 -16.69 -12.31 -2.55
C LYS A 65 -17.41 -12.58 -1.23
N HIS A 66 -18.40 -11.76 -0.92
CA HIS A 66 -19.55 -12.22 -0.15
C HIS A 66 -20.74 -12.21 -1.11
N ARG A 67 -21.06 -13.40 -1.60
CA ARG A 67 -22.31 -13.71 -2.29
C ARG A 67 -23.43 -13.74 -1.26
#